data_AF-A0A969YEV9-F1
#
_entry.id   AF-A0A969YEV9-F1
#
_cell.length_a   1.000
_cell.length_b   1.000
_cell.length_c   1.000
_cell.angle_alpha   90.00
_cell.angle_beta   90.00
_cell.angle_gamma   90.00
#
_symmetry.space_group_name_H-M   'P 1'
#
loop_
_entity.id
_entity.type
_entity.pdbx_description
1 polymer ?
#
loop_
_entity_poly.entity_id
_entity_poly.type
_entity_poly.pdbx_seq_one_letter_code
_entity_poly.pdbx_strand_id
1 'polypeptide(L)'
;MREPCTRRSFLRRALPVVPCVAMVRGLGASQVGPTVAEEGRGLTVYQLGPIIWVRWDNRVLLAYRAHESQKYPYIYPVAGPVTGLSLTAETALPWPHHRSLFFACDRVNGGNYWQEEFAAGRIVSAGPTVGPVVNNTVEIRDACEWRKPGESAVMRDERRIKVIVAGSGLYSIDWAIRWIAQTDVTVQKTNHSLFALRAAPDITPLNGGVLVNAQGLSGEKATFGQRSEWCAFYGKRNGGKDMQVEGIALFDHPKNPWAPCQWFTRDYGFISPTPFNFRDEPWKLAAGQSVILRYLVVAHAGAPEEAGLQKLYLSWVAGG
;
A
#
# COMPACT_ATOMS: atom_id res chain seq x y z
N MET A 1 46.31 44.52 -11.35
CA MET A 1 46.55 43.98 -12.70
C MET A 1 47.05 42.55 -12.53
N ARG A 2 46.39 41.60 -13.20
CA ARG A 2 46.63 40.15 -13.11
C ARG A 2 47.68 39.74 -14.13
N GLU A 3 48.61 38.88 -13.74
CA GLU A 3 49.19 37.88 -14.65
C GLU A 3 48.80 36.48 -14.15
N PRO A 4 48.28 35.57 -15.00
CA PRO A 4 47.86 34.24 -14.58
C PRO A 4 49.02 33.25 -14.60
N CYS A 5 49.30 32.63 -13.46
CA CYS A 5 50.23 31.51 -13.36
C CYS A 5 49.59 30.25 -13.97
N THR A 6 50.16 29.75 -15.07
CA THR A 6 49.66 28.57 -15.79
C THR A 6 50.31 27.27 -15.28
N ARG A 7 49.61 26.15 -15.49
CA ARG A 7 49.81 24.75 -15.03
C ARG A 7 51.22 24.14 -15.09
N ARG A 8 52.24 24.83 -15.61
CA ARG A 8 53.60 24.30 -15.82
C ARG A 8 54.61 24.69 -14.73
N SER A 9 54.26 25.53 -13.75
CA SER A 9 55.17 25.97 -12.68
C SER A 9 55.14 25.12 -11.40
N PHE A 10 54.22 24.16 -11.27
CA PHE A 10 54.05 23.38 -10.02
C PHE A 10 54.85 22.07 -9.93
N LEU A 11 55.48 21.61 -11.02
CA LEU A 11 56.06 20.25 -11.08
C LEU A 11 57.59 20.15 -10.89
N ARG A 12 58.26 21.17 -10.34
CA ARG A 12 59.73 21.15 -10.18
C ARG A 12 60.27 21.17 -8.75
N ARG A 13 59.43 20.95 -7.72
CA ARG A 13 59.90 20.82 -6.33
C ARG A 13 59.15 19.74 -5.56
N ALA A 14 59.50 18.48 -5.79
CA ALA A 14 59.25 17.41 -4.83
C ALA A 14 60.38 16.37 -4.94
N LEU A 15 61.13 16.19 -3.85
CA LEU A 15 62.18 15.18 -3.67
C LEU A 15 61.55 13.77 -3.54
N PRO A 16 62.27 12.69 -3.89
CA PRO A 16 61.72 11.34 -3.81
C PRO A 16 61.71 10.85 -2.36
N VAL A 17 60.54 10.47 -1.85
CA VAL A 17 60.40 9.67 -0.62
C VAL A 17 60.43 8.20 -1.01
N VAL A 18 61.42 7.45 -0.53
CA VAL A 18 61.51 6.00 -0.71
C VAL A 18 60.58 5.32 0.31
N PRO A 19 59.58 4.51 -0.10
CA PRO A 19 58.73 3.81 0.85
C PRO A 19 59.39 2.50 1.30
N CYS A 20 59.60 2.35 2.61
CA CYS A 20 59.86 1.07 3.26
C CYS A 20 58.61 0.18 3.15
N VAL A 21 58.68 -0.89 2.35
CA VAL A 21 57.64 -1.91 2.30
C VAL A 21 57.88 -2.90 3.44
N ALA A 22 57.13 -2.74 4.54
CA ALA A 22 56.98 -3.81 5.52
C ALA A 22 56.02 -4.87 4.94
N MET A 23 56.50 -6.09 4.70
CA MET A 23 55.65 -7.23 4.34
C MET A 23 54.76 -7.61 5.52
N VAL A 24 53.51 -7.15 5.51
CA VAL A 24 52.46 -7.78 6.29
C VAL A 24 52.07 -9.06 5.56
N ARG A 25 52.46 -10.22 6.10
CA ARG A 25 51.91 -11.51 5.66
C ARG A 25 50.42 -11.53 6.01
N GLY A 26 49.58 -11.21 5.02
CA GLY A 26 48.13 -11.32 5.16
C GLY A 26 47.75 -12.78 5.39
N LEU A 27 47.13 -13.05 6.54
CA LEU A 27 46.31 -14.24 6.73
C LEU A 27 45.21 -14.18 5.66
N GLY A 28 45.21 -15.15 4.74
CA GLY A 28 44.25 -15.22 3.64
C GLY A 28 42.84 -15.29 4.19
N ALA A 29 42.11 -14.17 4.16
CA ALA A 29 40.68 -14.17 4.34
C ALA A 29 40.09 -14.95 3.17
N SER A 30 39.55 -16.14 3.44
CA SER A 30 38.75 -16.87 2.47
C SER A 30 37.62 -15.93 2.04
N GLN A 31 37.63 -15.49 0.78
CA GLN A 31 36.49 -14.82 0.19
C GLN A 31 35.39 -15.86 0.05
N VAL A 32 34.56 -15.99 1.08
CA VAL A 32 33.27 -16.65 0.95
C VAL A 32 32.46 -15.73 0.04
N GLY A 33 32.40 -16.09 -1.25
CA GLY A 33 31.52 -15.42 -2.20
C GLY A 33 30.09 -15.48 -1.68
N PRO A 34 29.24 -14.49 -2.03
CA PRO A 34 27.85 -14.50 -1.60
C PRO A 34 27.20 -15.82 -2.01
N THR A 35 26.66 -16.56 -1.05
CA THR A 35 25.89 -17.77 -1.32
C THR A 35 24.59 -17.33 -2.00
N VAL A 36 24.40 -17.74 -3.25
CA VAL A 36 23.12 -17.51 -3.96
C VAL A 36 22.08 -18.40 -3.29
N ALA A 37 21.10 -17.79 -2.62
CA ALA A 37 19.97 -18.52 -2.08
C ALA A 37 19.17 -19.14 -3.23
N GLU A 38 18.64 -20.36 -3.02
CA GLU A 38 17.77 -21.00 -4.02
C GLU A 38 16.55 -20.13 -4.34
N GLU A 39 16.10 -20.17 -5.59
CA GLU A 39 14.91 -19.43 -5.99
C GLU A 39 13.66 -19.97 -5.31
N GLY A 40 12.91 -19.10 -4.62
CA GLY A 40 11.67 -19.47 -3.95
C GLY A 40 10.59 -19.81 -4.97
N ARG A 41 10.08 -21.04 -4.92
CA ARG A 41 8.92 -21.49 -5.71
C ARG A 41 7.62 -21.21 -4.97
N GLY A 42 6.57 -20.86 -5.71
CA GLY A 42 5.25 -20.55 -5.17
C GLY A 42 5.27 -19.30 -4.27
N LEU A 43 4.32 -19.25 -3.33
CA LEU A 43 4.19 -18.13 -2.41
C LEU A 43 5.28 -18.17 -1.35
N THR A 44 6.07 -17.10 -1.26
CA THR A 44 7.12 -16.93 -0.23
C THR A 44 6.98 -15.60 0.47
N VAL A 45 7.52 -15.52 1.69
CA VAL A 45 7.50 -14.32 2.52
C VAL A 45 8.87 -14.03 3.10
N TYR A 46 9.21 -12.74 3.18
CA TYR A 46 10.44 -12.26 3.80
C TYR A 46 10.16 -11.04 4.66
N GLN A 47 10.46 -11.14 5.95
CA GLN A 47 10.33 -10.05 6.90
C GLN A 47 11.69 -9.44 7.22
N LEU A 48 11.83 -8.14 7.01
CA LEU A 48 12.98 -7.35 7.44
C LEU A 48 12.47 -6.22 8.34
N GLY A 49 12.59 -6.40 9.66
CA GLY A 49 12.03 -5.48 10.64
C GLY A 49 10.52 -5.26 10.41
N PRO A 50 10.06 -4.00 10.26
CA PRO A 50 8.65 -3.69 10.05
C PRO A 50 8.21 -3.73 8.57
N ILE A 51 9.01 -4.34 7.69
CA ILE A 51 8.69 -4.51 6.28
C ILE A 51 8.52 -6.00 5.98
N ILE A 52 7.37 -6.38 5.41
CA ILE A 52 7.08 -7.76 5.02
C ILE A 52 6.84 -7.82 3.52
N TRP A 53 7.70 -8.54 2.81
CA TRP A 53 7.62 -8.78 1.38
C TRP A 53 6.91 -10.10 1.12
N VAL A 54 5.94 -10.09 0.20
CA VAL A 54 5.25 -11.30 -0.28
C VAL A 54 5.55 -11.47 -1.76
N ARG A 55 5.95 -12.67 -2.16
CA ARG A 55 6.41 -12.99 -3.52
C ARG A 55 5.76 -14.26 -4.04
N TRP A 56 5.62 -14.36 -5.35
CA TRP A 56 5.23 -15.58 -6.06
C TRP A 56 6.29 -15.92 -7.08
N ASP A 57 6.89 -17.11 -7.00
CA ASP A 57 8.00 -17.53 -7.87
C ASP A 57 9.09 -16.44 -7.94
N ASN A 58 9.54 -15.98 -6.76
CA ASN A 58 10.48 -14.86 -6.56
C ASN A 58 10.08 -13.48 -7.10
N ARG A 59 8.95 -13.33 -7.79
CA ARG A 59 8.41 -12.03 -8.20
C ARG A 59 7.65 -11.38 -7.06
N VAL A 60 7.96 -10.12 -6.76
CA VAL A 60 7.24 -9.35 -5.74
C VAL A 60 5.76 -9.22 -6.12
N LEU A 61 4.89 -9.65 -5.22
CA LEU A 61 3.47 -9.33 -5.29
C LEU A 61 3.20 -8.03 -4.54
N LEU A 62 3.68 -7.93 -3.30
CA LEU A 62 3.51 -6.74 -2.50
C LEU A 62 4.53 -6.60 -1.37
N ALA A 63 4.57 -5.42 -0.74
CA ALA A 63 5.24 -5.22 0.53
C ALA A 63 4.36 -4.44 1.52
N TYR A 64 4.17 -4.98 2.72
CA TYR A 64 3.58 -4.25 3.85
C TYR A 64 4.69 -3.44 4.53
N ARG A 65 4.52 -2.11 4.60
CA ARG A 65 5.51 -1.15 5.10
C ARG A 65 4.98 -0.48 6.35
N ALA A 66 5.53 -0.83 7.51
CA ALA A 66 5.04 -0.36 8.81
C ALA A 66 6.09 0.42 9.63
N HIS A 67 7.18 0.87 8.98
CA HIS A 67 8.24 1.59 9.69
C HIS A 67 7.73 2.88 10.35
N GLU A 68 8.20 3.17 11.56
CA GLU A 68 7.78 4.35 12.35
C GLU A 68 8.30 5.69 11.79
N SER A 69 8.95 5.71 10.63
CA SER A 69 9.24 6.95 9.90
C SER A 69 8.10 7.32 8.94
N GLN A 70 7.05 6.49 8.85
CA GLN A 70 5.91 6.71 7.96
C GLN A 70 4.73 7.32 8.71
N LYS A 71 3.87 8.08 8.02
CA LYS A 71 2.63 8.65 8.61
C LYS A 71 1.70 7.55 9.17
N TYR A 72 1.61 6.43 8.45
CA TYR A 72 0.84 5.23 8.75
C TYR A 72 1.43 4.03 7.99
N PRO A 73 1.12 2.77 8.36
CA PRO A 73 1.45 1.61 7.57
C PRO A 73 0.59 1.49 6.30
N TYR A 74 1.19 1.02 5.22
CA TYR A 74 0.56 0.86 3.89
C TYR A 74 1.18 -0.31 3.13
N ILE A 75 0.52 -0.75 2.06
CA ILE A 75 1.08 -1.74 1.13
C ILE A 75 1.57 -1.03 -0.13
N TYR A 76 2.84 -1.22 -0.50
CA TYR A 76 3.38 -0.81 -1.80
C TYR A 76 4.70 -1.57 -2.13
N PRO A 77 4.89 -2.03 -3.38
CA PRO A 77 3.95 -2.01 -4.49
C PRO A 77 2.77 -2.97 -4.28
N VAL A 78 1.75 -2.89 -5.14
CA VAL A 78 0.82 -3.98 -5.41
C VAL A 78 1.03 -4.35 -6.87
N ALA A 79 1.77 -5.42 -7.14
CA ALA A 79 2.18 -5.77 -8.49
C ALA A 79 1.02 -6.32 -9.32
N GLY A 80 0.94 -5.95 -10.59
CA GLY A 80 0.05 -6.57 -11.55
C GLY A 80 0.36 -8.05 -11.68
N PRO A 81 -0.63 -8.95 -11.80
CA PRO A 81 -0.38 -10.38 -11.91
C PRO A 81 0.24 -10.75 -13.26
N VAL A 82 0.03 -9.95 -14.32
CA VAL A 82 0.55 -10.25 -15.66
C VAL A 82 1.93 -9.60 -15.85
N THR A 83 1.99 -8.27 -15.80
CA THR A 83 3.20 -7.53 -16.20
C THR A 83 4.24 -7.36 -15.08
N GLY A 84 3.80 -7.40 -13.83
CA GLY A 84 4.65 -7.18 -12.65
C GLY A 84 4.88 -5.71 -12.33
N LEU A 85 4.41 -4.81 -13.19
CA LEU A 85 4.36 -3.38 -12.93
C LEU A 85 3.38 -3.13 -11.76
N SER A 86 3.62 -2.11 -10.94
CA SER A 86 2.73 -1.79 -9.81
C SER A 86 1.37 -1.29 -10.31
N LEU A 87 0.28 -1.87 -9.83
CA LEU A 87 -1.11 -1.42 -10.04
C LEU A 87 -1.47 -0.21 -9.18
N THR A 88 -0.62 0.14 -8.22
CA THR A 88 -0.79 1.29 -7.34
C THR A 88 0.39 2.25 -7.42
N ALA A 89 0.18 3.52 -7.05
CA ALA A 89 1.25 4.51 -6.90
C ALA A 89 1.58 4.72 -5.43
N GLU A 90 2.88 4.78 -5.07
CA GLU A 90 3.31 5.09 -3.69
C GLU A 90 3.05 6.55 -3.33
N THR A 91 3.31 7.44 -4.27
CA THR A 91 3.06 8.88 -4.18
C THR A 91 2.81 9.42 -5.58
N ALA A 92 1.88 10.36 -5.72
CA ALA A 92 1.57 11.01 -6.98
C ALA A 92 1.03 12.42 -6.75
N LEU A 93 1.53 13.39 -7.52
CA LEU A 93 0.99 14.75 -7.51
C LEU A 93 -0.41 14.81 -8.15
N PRO A 94 -1.27 15.77 -7.74
CA PRO A 94 -1.05 16.76 -6.69
C PRO A 94 -1.34 16.25 -5.26
N TRP A 95 -1.70 14.97 -5.09
CA TRP A 95 -2.14 14.38 -3.81
C TRP A 95 -1.17 13.30 -3.30
N PRO A 96 0.06 13.67 -2.88
CA PRO A 96 1.12 12.71 -2.53
C PRO A 96 0.81 11.87 -1.28
N HIS A 97 -0.17 12.29 -0.49
CA HIS A 97 -0.61 11.58 0.72
C HIS A 97 -1.53 10.39 0.41
N HIS A 98 -1.99 10.18 -0.82
CA HIS A 98 -2.75 8.98 -1.21
C HIS A 98 -1.77 7.83 -1.51
N ARG A 99 -1.30 7.14 -0.47
CA ARG A 99 -0.18 6.19 -0.58
C ARG A 99 -0.63 4.76 -0.83
N SER A 100 -0.76 4.40 -2.10
CA SER A 100 -1.09 3.05 -2.56
C SER A 100 -2.33 2.48 -1.83
N LEU A 101 -2.18 1.45 -1.01
CA LEU A 101 -3.27 0.79 -0.28
C LEU A 101 -3.06 0.96 1.23
N PHE A 102 -3.99 1.60 1.92
CA PHE A 102 -3.82 1.96 3.33
C PHE A 102 -5.14 2.12 4.08
N PHE A 103 -5.04 2.10 5.42
CA PHE A 103 -6.14 2.36 6.35
C PHE A 103 -5.78 3.56 7.23
N ALA A 104 -6.55 4.65 7.12
CA ALA A 104 -6.32 5.89 7.85
C ALA A 104 -7.60 6.74 7.97
N CYS A 105 -7.60 7.83 8.73
CA CYS A 105 -8.69 8.80 8.74
C CYS A 105 -8.18 10.15 9.23
N ASP A 106 -8.62 11.26 8.63
CA ASP A 106 -8.43 12.57 9.24
C ASP A 106 -9.60 12.95 10.14
N ARG A 107 -9.45 14.08 10.84
CA ARG A 107 -10.47 14.70 11.70
C ARG A 107 -11.04 13.77 12.78
N VAL A 108 -10.19 12.93 13.37
CA VAL A 108 -10.52 12.06 14.51
C VAL A 108 -10.07 12.75 15.79
N ASN A 109 -11.00 13.26 16.60
CA ASN A 109 -10.72 14.07 17.79
C ASN A 109 -9.73 15.23 17.54
N GLY A 110 -9.85 15.90 16.39
CA GLY A 110 -8.97 16.99 15.97
C GLY A 110 -7.59 16.56 15.44
N GLY A 111 -7.28 15.26 15.45
CA GLY A 111 -6.07 14.71 14.84
C GLY A 111 -6.22 14.42 13.35
N ASN A 112 -5.11 14.48 12.63
CA ASN A 112 -4.99 14.09 11.23
C ASN A 112 -4.08 12.86 11.08
N TYR A 113 -4.69 11.69 10.86
CA TYR A 113 -3.99 10.42 10.71
C TYR A 113 -3.90 9.96 9.25
N TRP A 114 -4.18 10.85 8.29
CA TRP A 114 -4.23 10.58 6.85
C TRP A 114 -3.30 11.48 6.03
N GLN A 115 -3.33 12.78 6.28
CA GLN A 115 -2.49 13.78 5.61
C GLN A 115 -1.80 14.67 6.63
N GLU A 116 -1.08 15.69 6.16
CA GLU A 116 -0.31 16.66 6.96
C GLU A 116 0.91 16.06 7.69
N GLU A 117 1.64 16.96 8.33
CA GLU A 117 2.85 16.69 9.11
C GLU A 117 2.59 15.74 10.29
N PHE A 118 3.68 15.18 10.83
CA PHE A 118 3.63 14.22 11.93
C PHE A 118 3.05 14.79 13.22
N ALA A 119 3.19 16.10 13.44
CA ALA A 119 2.62 16.79 14.59
C ALA A 119 1.09 16.72 14.65
N ALA A 120 0.41 16.60 13.49
CA ALA A 120 -1.04 16.52 13.43
C ALA A 120 -1.60 15.14 13.83
N GLY A 121 -0.77 14.10 13.87
CA GLY A 121 -1.18 12.73 14.20
C GLY A 121 -0.51 11.68 13.32
N ARG A 122 -0.36 10.47 13.84
CA ARG A 122 0.21 9.32 13.12
C ARG A 122 -0.45 8.02 13.54
N ILE A 123 -0.41 7.04 12.64
CA ILE A 123 -0.75 5.66 12.92
C ILE A 123 0.57 4.91 13.07
N VAL A 124 0.88 4.47 14.28
CA VAL A 124 2.17 3.85 14.61
C VAL A 124 1.95 2.36 14.82
N SER A 125 2.60 1.54 14.00
CA SER A 125 2.58 0.08 14.15
C SER A 125 3.36 -0.35 15.39
N ALA A 126 2.86 -1.37 16.08
CA ALA A 126 3.53 -2.04 17.19
C ALA A 126 4.53 -3.13 16.73
N GLY A 127 4.76 -3.26 15.43
CA GLY A 127 5.61 -4.29 14.82
C GLY A 127 4.75 -5.39 14.19
N PRO A 128 4.67 -5.45 12.84
CA PRO A 128 3.88 -6.48 12.19
C PRO A 128 4.55 -7.84 12.29
N THR A 129 3.74 -8.89 12.23
CA THR A 129 4.18 -10.29 12.25
C THR A 129 3.59 -11.02 11.05
N VAL A 130 4.24 -12.11 10.64
CA VAL A 130 3.77 -12.97 9.55
C VAL A 130 3.69 -14.42 9.99
N GLY A 131 2.58 -15.08 9.62
CA GLY A 131 2.39 -16.51 9.80
C GLY A 131 3.04 -17.36 8.69
N PRO A 132 2.97 -18.70 8.81
CA PRO A 132 3.46 -19.59 7.76
C PRO A 132 2.62 -19.47 6.48
N VAL A 133 3.22 -19.86 5.35
CA VAL A 133 2.51 -20.03 4.09
C VAL A 133 1.75 -21.37 4.12
N VAL A 134 0.45 -21.34 3.87
CA VAL A 134 -0.41 -22.52 3.81
C VAL A 134 -1.38 -22.36 2.64
N ASN A 135 -1.47 -23.35 1.74
CA ASN A 135 -2.39 -23.36 0.59
C ASN A 135 -2.37 -22.05 -0.20
N ASN A 136 -1.18 -21.60 -0.62
CA ASN A 136 -0.96 -20.34 -1.33
C ASN A 136 -1.55 -19.11 -0.62
N THR A 137 -1.60 -19.16 0.71
CA THR A 137 -2.04 -18.06 1.56
C THR A 137 -0.99 -17.75 2.60
N VAL A 138 -0.77 -16.45 2.85
CA VAL A 138 0.03 -15.97 3.99
C VAL A 138 -0.77 -14.90 4.74
N GLU A 139 -0.70 -14.93 6.07
CA GLU A 139 -1.38 -13.94 6.93
C GLU A 139 -0.36 -13.03 7.61
N ILE A 140 -0.53 -11.71 7.42
CA ILE A 140 0.17 -10.65 8.14
C ILE A 140 -0.77 -10.13 9.24
N ARG A 141 -0.22 -9.89 10.43
CA ARG A 141 -0.92 -9.26 11.54
C ARG A 141 -0.19 -8.02 12.01
N ASP A 142 -0.94 -7.00 12.38
CA ASP A 142 -0.39 -5.77 12.93
C ASP A 142 -1.38 -5.15 13.92
N ALA A 143 -0.86 -4.39 14.88
CA ALA A 143 -1.66 -3.57 15.79
C ALA A 143 -1.10 -2.15 15.74
N CYS A 144 -1.95 -1.16 15.56
CA CYS A 144 -1.52 0.21 15.37
C CYS A 144 -2.20 1.18 16.33
N GLU A 145 -1.44 2.17 16.81
CA GLU A 145 -1.92 3.25 17.68
C GLU A 145 -2.06 4.55 16.89
N TRP A 146 -3.18 5.24 17.07
CA TRP A 146 -3.48 6.52 16.45
C TRP A 146 -3.25 7.61 17.48
N ARG A 147 -2.11 8.29 17.41
CA ARG A 147 -1.72 9.31 18.40
C ARG A 147 -1.03 10.53 17.78
N LYS A 148 -1.11 11.65 18.47
CA LYS A 148 -0.23 12.80 18.27
C LYS A 148 1.06 12.61 19.09
N PRO A 149 2.19 13.23 18.69
CA PRO A 149 3.43 13.13 19.46
C PRO A 149 3.24 13.59 20.91
N GLY A 150 3.69 12.77 21.87
CA GLY A 150 3.58 13.06 23.30
C GLY A 150 2.18 12.87 23.92
N GLU A 151 1.19 12.46 23.13
CA GLU A 151 -0.19 12.24 23.59
C GLU A 151 -0.55 10.74 23.61
N SER A 152 -1.56 10.40 24.41
CA SER A 152 -2.15 9.04 24.41
C SER A 152 -2.89 8.78 23.09
N ALA A 153 -2.98 7.50 22.70
CA ALA A 153 -3.72 7.12 21.50
C ALA A 153 -5.22 7.38 21.67
N VAL A 154 -5.86 7.89 20.62
CA VAL A 154 -7.33 8.09 20.58
C VAL A 154 -8.05 6.90 19.98
N MET A 155 -7.39 6.19 19.06
CA MET A 155 -7.84 4.95 18.45
C MET A 155 -6.71 3.93 18.46
N ARG A 156 -7.09 2.66 18.49
CA ARG A 156 -6.22 1.52 18.14
C ARG A 156 -6.87 0.75 17.00
N ASP A 157 -6.07 0.17 16.11
CA ASP A 157 -6.58 -0.81 15.15
C ASP A 157 -5.82 -2.14 15.24
N GLU A 158 -6.53 -3.23 15.00
CA GLU A 158 -5.99 -4.60 14.90
C GLU A 158 -6.24 -5.09 13.48
N ARG A 159 -5.19 -5.47 12.76
CA ARG A 159 -5.23 -5.84 11.35
C ARG A 159 -4.92 -7.32 11.18
N ARG A 160 -5.74 -8.00 10.36
CA ARG A 160 -5.41 -9.30 9.77
C ARG A 160 -5.48 -9.14 8.27
N ILE A 161 -4.36 -9.40 7.60
CA ILE A 161 -4.20 -9.20 6.17
C ILE A 161 -3.80 -10.55 5.57
N LYS A 162 -4.69 -11.16 4.77
CA LYS A 162 -4.39 -12.41 4.07
C LYS A 162 -4.07 -12.12 2.62
N VAL A 163 -2.91 -12.56 2.16
CA VAL A 163 -2.56 -12.56 0.73
C VAL A 163 -2.80 -13.97 0.21
N ILE A 164 -3.67 -14.10 -0.78
CA ILE A 164 -4.14 -15.38 -1.33
C ILE A 164 -3.83 -15.40 -2.82
N VAL A 165 -3.03 -16.35 -3.29
CA VAL A 165 -2.72 -16.52 -4.71
C VAL A 165 -3.57 -17.65 -5.29
N ALA A 166 -4.52 -17.29 -6.17
CA ALA A 166 -5.43 -18.22 -6.80
C ALA A 166 -4.89 -18.78 -8.14
N GLY A 167 -3.86 -18.15 -8.71
CA GLY A 167 -3.19 -18.57 -9.94
C GLY A 167 -2.33 -17.45 -10.56
N SER A 168 -1.74 -17.68 -11.73
CA SER A 168 -0.82 -16.74 -12.40
C SER A 168 -1.46 -15.43 -12.87
N GLY A 169 -2.80 -15.34 -12.91
CA GLY A 169 -3.55 -14.16 -13.34
C GLY A 169 -4.33 -13.46 -12.23
N LEU A 170 -4.31 -13.96 -10.99
CA LEU A 170 -5.16 -13.44 -9.93
C LEU A 170 -4.60 -13.72 -8.52
N TYR A 171 -4.53 -12.67 -7.71
CA TYR A 171 -4.34 -12.78 -6.27
C TYR A 171 -5.17 -11.72 -5.54
N SER A 172 -5.45 -11.98 -4.28
CA SER A 172 -6.25 -11.07 -3.44
C SER A 172 -5.56 -10.74 -2.12
N ILE A 173 -5.91 -9.58 -1.57
CA ILE A 173 -5.47 -9.08 -0.27
C ILE A 173 -6.74 -8.83 0.56
N ASP A 174 -7.06 -9.76 1.45
CA ASP A 174 -8.21 -9.69 2.35
C ASP A 174 -7.79 -8.99 3.64
N TRP A 175 -8.48 -7.89 3.96
CA TRP A 175 -8.26 -7.11 5.16
C TRP A 175 -9.44 -7.26 6.10
N ALA A 176 -9.17 -7.72 7.32
CA ALA A 176 -10.06 -7.58 8.46
C ALA A 176 -9.43 -6.62 9.48
N ILE A 177 -10.14 -5.55 9.81
CA ILE A 177 -9.67 -4.47 10.69
C ILE A 177 -10.67 -4.32 11.83
N ARG A 178 -10.21 -4.41 13.07
CA ARG A 178 -10.98 -3.99 14.24
C ARG A 178 -10.48 -2.63 14.68
N TRP A 179 -11.33 -1.61 14.59
CA TRP A 179 -11.00 -0.22 14.92
C TRP A 179 -11.65 0.16 16.25
N ILE A 180 -10.84 0.44 17.26
CA ILE A 180 -11.20 0.45 18.68
C ILE A 180 -10.96 1.83 19.28
N ALA A 181 -12.01 2.42 19.84
CA ALA A 181 -11.93 3.69 20.56
C ALA A 181 -11.18 3.53 21.88
N GLN A 182 -10.12 4.32 22.09
CA GLN A 182 -9.39 4.37 23.36
C GLN A 182 -9.93 5.48 24.29
N THR A 183 -10.70 6.40 23.73
CA THR A 183 -11.44 7.46 24.41
C THR A 183 -12.76 7.67 23.66
N ASP A 184 -13.63 8.55 24.12
CA ASP A 184 -14.79 8.95 23.34
C ASP A 184 -14.32 9.64 22.04
N VAL A 185 -14.67 9.04 20.92
CA VAL A 185 -14.19 9.43 19.60
C VAL A 185 -15.31 10.10 18.83
N THR A 186 -14.97 11.22 18.21
CA THR A 186 -15.78 11.92 17.23
C THR A 186 -14.97 12.05 15.94
N VAL A 187 -15.56 11.60 14.84
CA VAL A 187 -15.04 11.79 13.48
C VAL A 187 -15.94 12.79 12.76
N GLN A 188 -15.35 13.91 12.34
CA GLN A 188 -16.05 14.95 11.61
C GLN A 188 -16.28 14.54 10.14
N LYS A 189 -17.17 15.25 9.44
CA LYS A 189 -17.36 15.08 7.99
C LYS A 189 -16.03 15.24 7.26
N THR A 190 -15.67 14.23 6.45
CA THR A 190 -14.40 14.19 5.71
C THR A 190 -14.41 13.26 4.51
N ASN A 191 -13.68 13.63 3.46
CA ASN A 191 -13.39 12.80 2.29
C ASN A 191 -12.19 11.84 2.46
N HIS A 192 -11.46 11.95 3.57
CA HIS A 192 -10.25 11.18 3.85
C HIS A 192 -10.49 10.21 5.00
N SER A 193 -11.18 9.10 4.73
CA SER A 193 -11.49 8.13 5.77
C SER A 193 -11.44 6.68 5.34
N LEU A 194 -10.99 5.88 6.31
CA LEU A 194 -10.90 4.43 6.34
C LEU A 194 -9.97 3.88 5.27
N PHE A 195 -10.46 3.01 4.40
CA PHE A 195 -9.63 2.18 3.54
C PHE A 195 -9.61 2.71 2.12
N ALA A 196 -8.43 3.01 1.60
CA ALA A 196 -8.29 3.68 0.32
C ALA A 196 -7.24 3.07 -0.58
N LEU A 197 -7.46 3.24 -1.87
CA LEU A 197 -6.61 2.76 -2.94
C LEU A 197 -6.22 3.93 -3.86
N ARG A 198 -4.92 4.05 -4.11
CA ARG A 198 -4.33 4.90 -5.16
C ARG A 198 -3.77 4.04 -6.28
N ALA A 199 -4.47 3.99 -7.40
CA ALA A 199 -4.05 3.29 -8.61
C ALA A 199 -2.84 3.95 -9.29
N ALA A 200 -2.08 3.13 -10.02
CA ALA A 200 -1.00 3.59 -10.88
C ALA A 200 -1.57 4.44 -12.03
N PRO A 201 -0.94 5.57 -12.42
CA PRO A 201 -1.54 6.54 -13.34
C PRO A 201 -1.96 5.95 -14.70
N ASP A 202 -1.22 4.99 -15.23
CA ASP A 202 -1.44 4.41 -16.56
C ASP A 202 -2.65 3.48 -16.65
N ILE A 203 -3.27 3.10 -15.51
CA ILE A 203 -4.56 2.38 -15.48
C ILE A 203 -5.72 3.27 -15.05
N THR A 204 -5.53 4.59 -14.97
CA THR A 204 -6.59 5.53 -14.59
C THR A 204 -7.19 6.24 -15.81
N PRO A 205 -8.44 6.74 -15.71
CA PRO A 205 -9.08 7.48 -16.81
C PRO A 205 -8.26 8.63 -17.37
N LEU A 206 -7.51 9.36 -16.54
CA LEU A 206 -6.68 10.47 -17.01
C LEU A 206 -5.55 10.06 -17.98
N ASN A 207 -5.15 8.79 -18.00
CA ASN A 207 -4.11 8.28 -18.91
C ASN A 207 -4.60 7.11 -19.77
N GLY A 208 -5.90 7.03 -20.04
CA GLY A 208 -6.48 6.04 -20.96
C GLY A 208 -6.82 4.68 -20.34
N GLY A 209 -6.73 4.55 -19.02
CA GLY A 209 -7.34 3.45 -18.28
C GLY A 209 -8.83 3.70 -18.01
N VAL A 210 -9.43 2.88 -17.14
CA VAL A 210 -10.86 2.89 -16.86
C VAL A 210 -11.10 2.77 -15.37
N LEU A 211 -12.01 3.60 -14.85
CA LEU A 211 -12.63 3.47 -13.53
C LEU A 211 -14.04 2.93 -13.74
N VAL A 212 -14.40 1.82 -13.10
CA VAL A 212 -15.74 1.23 -13.18
C VAL A 212 -16.21 0.70 -11.83
N ASN A 213 -17.53 0.65 -11.61
CA ASN A 213 -18.14 0.05 -10.43
C ASN A 213 -18.93 -1.23 -10.77
N ALA A 214 -19.50 -1.89 -9.75
CA ALA A 214 -20.23 -3.14 -9.92
C ALA A 214 -21.47 -3.05 -10.83
N GLN A 215 -22.04 -1.85 -10.97
CA GLN A 215 -23.19 -1.57 -11.83
C GLN A 215 -22.78 -1.21 -13.27
N GLY A 216 -21.48 -1.23 -13.60
CA GLY A 216 -20.97 -0.84 -14.91
C GLY A 216 -20.91 0.67 -15.15
N LEU A 217 -21.13 1.49 -14.12
CA LEU A 217 -20.94 2.95 -14.23
C LEU A 217 -19.45 3.25 -14.35
N SER A 218 -19.09 4.11 -15.29
CA SER A 218 -17.69 4.38 -15.65
C SER A 218 -17.31 5.86 -15.49
N GLY A 219 -16.10 6.09 -14.99
CA GLY A 219 -15.54 7.41 -14.72
C GLY A 219 -16.05 8.07 -13.43
N GLU A 220 -15.34 9.10 -12.97
CA GLU A 220 -15.62 9.83 -11.73
C GLU A 220 -17.04 10.38 -11.71
N LYS A 221 -17.47 11.02 -12.80
CA LYS A 221 -18.80 11.64 -12.91
C LYS A 221 -19.94 10.65 -12.61
N ALA A 222 -19.80 9.40 -13.04
CA ALA A 222 -20.85 8.40 -12.88
C ALA A 222 -20.71 7.58 -11.59
N THR A 223 -19.50 7.47 -11.03
CA THR A 223 -19.23 6.60 -9.86
C THR A 223 -19.16 7.36 -8.53
N PHE A 224 -18.89 8.67 -8.54
CA PHE A 224 -18.77 9.46 -7.32
C PHE A 224 -20.10 9.51 -6.55
N GLY A 225 -20.05 9.21 -5.26
CA GLY A 225 -21.20 9.20 -4.38
C GLY A 225 -22.17 8.04 -4.60
N GLN A 226 -21.90 7.14 -5.54
CA GLN A 226 -22.71 5.96 -5.78
C GLN A 226 -22.44 4.90 -4.72
N ARG A 227 -23.47 4.13 -4.40
CA ARG A 227 -23.33 2.89 -3.60
C ARG A 227 -22.97 1.76 -4.56
N SER A 228 -21.96 0.99 -4.21
CA SER A 228 -21.48 -0.14 -5.01
C SER A 228 -20.79 -1.15 -4.11
N GLU A 229 -20.87 -2.42 -4.48
CA GLU A 229 -20.16 -3.54 -3.86
C GLU A 229 -18.64 -3.42 -4.06
N TRP A 230 -18.23 -2.90 -5.20
CA TRP A 230 -16.84 -2.70 -5.55
C TRP A 230 -16.63 -1.60 -6.58
N CYS A 231 -15.41 -1.06 -6.62
CA CYS A 231 -14.90 -0.22 -7.69
C CYS A 231 -13.54 -0.75 -8.15
N ALA A 232 -13.23 -0.59 -9.44
CA ALA A 232 -12.01 -1.09 -10.05
C ALA A 232 -11.36 -0.08 -10.98
N PHE A 233 -10.03 -0.14 -11.06
CA PHE A 233 -9.24 0.47 -12.11
C PHE A 233 -8.60 -0.61 -12.97
N TYR A 234 -8.63 -0.46 -14.29
CA TYR A 234 -7.93 -1.36 -15.20
C TYR A 234 -7.53 -0.63 -16.48
N GLY A 235 -6.53 -1.16 -17.18
CA GLY A 235 -6.03 -0.54 -18.40
C GLY A 235 -4.97 -1.39 -19.10
N LYS A 236 -4.57 -0.93 -20.29
CA LYS A 236 -3.48 -1.55 -21.05
C LYS A 236 -2.13 -1.14 -20.45
N ARG A 237 -1.21 -2.09 -20.34
CA ARG A 237 0.08 -1.94 -19.67
C ARG A 237 1.22 -2.14 -20.66
N ASN A 238 2.12 -1.16 -20.70
CA ASN A 238 3.38 -1.24 -21.46
C ASN A 238 4.44 -1.96 -20.61
N GLY A 239 4.62 -3.28 -20.80
CA GLY A 239 5.56 -4.06 -19.98
C GLY A 239 6.13 -5.33 -20.63
N GLY A 240 5.90 -5.56 -21.93
CA GLY A 240 6.33 -6.78 -22.62
C GLY A 240 6.16 -6.68 -24.15
N LYS A 241 6.26 -7.82 -24.84
CA LYS A 241 6.12 -7.90 -26.33
C LYS A 241 4.72 -7.50 -26.82
N ASP A 242 3.70 -7.61 -25.96
CA ASP A 242 2.32 -7.26 -26.24
C ASP A 242 1.71 -6.39 -25.12
N MET A 243 0.74 -5.56 -25.49
CA MET A 243 -0.07 -4.78 -24.55
C MET A 243 -1.00 -5.68 -23.76
N GLN A 244 -0.74 -5.84 -22.47
CA GLN A 244 -1.56 -6.66 -21.57
C GLN A 244 -2.58 -5.78 -20.84
N VAL A 245 -3.79 -6.32 -20.60
CA VAL A 245 -4.78 -5.67 -19.74
C VAL A 245 -4.73 -6.30 -18.35
N GLU A 246 -4.66 -5.48 -17.32
CA GLU A 246 -4.77 -5.89 -15.92
C GLU A 246 -5.31 -4.72 -15.09
N GLY A 247 -5.75 -5.03 -13.88
CA GLY A 247 -6.38 -4.06 -13.01
C GLY A 247 -6.34 -4.43 -11.54
N ILE A 248 -6.88 -3.51 -10.75
CA ILE A 248 -7.04 -3.63 -9.32
C ILE A 248 -8.45 -3.21 -8.92
N ALA A 249 -9.09 -4.02 -8.09
CA ALA A 249 -10.41 -3.73 -7.54
C ALA A 249 -10.38 -3.67 -6.02
N LEU A 250 -11.23 -2.82 -5.44
CA LEU A 250 -11.49 -2.73 -4.01
C LEU A 250 -12.95 -3.09 -3.76
N PHE A 251 -13.19 -4.03 -2.85
CA PHE A 251 -14.51 -4.53 -2.49
C PHE A 251 -14.88 -4.08 -1.07
N ASP A 252 -16.13 -3.66 -0.88
CA ASP A 252 -16.74 -3.32 0.41
C ASP A 252 -17.62 -4.48 0.89
N HIS A 253 -17.39 -4.97 2.11
CA HIS A 253 -18.15 -6.10 2.65
C HIS A 253 -19.53 -5.64 3.16
N PRO A 254 -20.63 -6.39 2.92
CA PRO A 254 -21.97 -6.04 3.42
C PRO A 254 -22.12 -6.05 4.95
N LYS A 255 -21.11 -6.55 5.68
CA LYS A 255 -21.06 -6.52 7.16
C LYS A 255 -20.34 -5.28 7.70
N ASN A 256 -19.79 -4.42 6.83
CA ASN A 256 -19.23 -3.14 7.28
C ASN A 256 -20.38 -2.24 7.77
N PRO A 257 -20.16 -1.39 8.79
CA PRO A 257 -21.25 -0.63 9.44
C PRO A 257 -22.04 0.30 8.51
N TRP A 258 -21.47 0.65 7.36
CA TRP A 258 -22.03 1.60 6.41
C TRP A 258 -22.32 0.99 5.04
N ALA A 259 -22.23 -0.34 4.92
CA ALA A 259 -22.42 -1.02 3.66
C ALA A 259 -23.89 -0.97 3.18
N PRO A 260 -24.13 -0.93 1.85
CA PRO A 260 -23.14 -0.61 0.82
C PRO A 260 -22.72 0.85 0.93
N CYS A 261 -21.42 1.11 1.09
CA CYS A 261 -20.92 2.45 1.31
C CYS A 261 -21.03 3.30 0.04
N GLN A 262 -21.22 4.60 0.20
CA GLN A 262 -21.03 5.54 -0.91
C GLN A 262 -19.54 5.70 -1.20
N TRP A 263 -19.19 5.74 -2.48
CA TRP A 263 -17.80 5.76 -2.94
C TRP A 263 -17.31 7.17 -3.22
N PHE A 264 -16.14 7.50 -2.70
CA PHE A 264 -15.38 8.66 -3.13
C PHE A 264 -14.41 8.22 -4.22
N THR A 265 -14.75 8.49 -5.48
CA THR A 265 -13.95 8.08 -6.65
C THR A 265 -13.36 9.28 -7.37
N ARG A 266 -12.20 9.11 -8.00
CA ARG A 266 -11.49 10.14 -8.75
C ARG A 266 -10.81 9.57 -9.97
N ASP A 267 -10.92 10.26 -11.10
CA ASP A 267 -10.32 9.85 -12.38
C ASP A 267 -8.78 9.86 -12.34
N TYR A 268 -8.18 10.55 -11.37
CA TYR A 268 -6.74 10.51 -11.14
C TYR A 268 -6.25 9.23 -10.43
N GLY A 269 -7.13 8.27 -10.14
CA GLY A 269 -6.78 6.96 -9.59
C GLY A 269 -7.07 6.79 -8.10
N PHE A 270 -7.98 7.55 -7.49
CA PHE A 270 -8.32 7.36 -6.08
C PHE A 270 -9.72 6.81 -5.92
N ILE A 271 -9.86 5.75 -5.13
CA ILE A 271 -11.15 5.19 -4.70
C ILE A 271 -11.11 4.87 -3.22
N SER A 272 -12.23 5.13 -2.55
CA SER A 272 -12.43 4.78 -1.15
C SER A 272 -13.93 4.66 -0.84
N PRO A 273 -14.40 3.57 -0.20
CA PRO A 273 -15.70 3.53 0.45
C PRO A 273 -15.64 4.42 1.71
N THR A 274 -15.94 5.71 1.54
CA THR A 274 -15.71 6.78 2.53
C THR A 274 -17.04 7.24 3.15
N PRO A 275 -17.56 6.58 4.20
CA PRO A 275 -18.87 6.88 4.75
C PRO A 275 -18.94 8.30 5.33
N PHE A 276 -17.83 8.81 5.90
CA PHE A 276 -17.81 10.10 6.59
C PHE A 276 -17.86 11.30 5.64
N ASN A 277 -17.72 11.11 4.34
CA ASN A 277 -17.87 12.20 3.36
C ASN A 277 -19.34 12.58 3.16
N PHE A 278 -20.23 11.59 3.26
CA PHE A 278 -21.64 11.69 2.88
C PHE A 278 -22.58 11.78 4.08
N ARG A 279 -22.03 12.03 5.27
CA ARG A 279 -22.79 12.26 6.49
C ARG A 279 -22.80 13.75 6.81
N ASP A 280 -23.92 14.23 7.30
CA ASP A 280 -24.01 15.62 7.79
C ASP A 280 -23.59 15.72 9.25
N GLU A 281 -23.98 14.73 10.05
CA GLU A 281 -23.61 14.67 11.46
C GLU A 281 -22.29 13.92 11.72
N PRO A 282 -21.45 14.41 12.64
CA PRO A 282 -20.25 13.71 13.09
C PRO A 282 -20.56 12.29 13.56
N TRP A 283 -19.70 11.33 13.22
CA TRP A 283 -19.81 9.98 13.73
C TRP A 283 -19.15 9.89 15.11
N LYS A 284 -19.80 9.22 16.05
CA LYS A 284 -19.32 9.07 17.44
C LYS A 284 -19.16 7.60 17.79
N LEU A 285 -18.12 7.30 18.56
CA LEU A 285 -17.84 5.96 19.11
C LEU A 285 -17.37 6.12 20.55
N ALA A 286 -18.09 5.54 21.51
CA ALA A 286 -17.72 5.62 22.92
C ALA A 286 -16.43 4.85 23.22
N ALA A 287 -15.70 5.28 24.27
CA ALA A 287 -14.49 4.60 24.73
C ALA A 287 -14.72 3.08 24.94
N GLY A 288 -13.77 2.26 24.48
CA GLY A 288 -13.83 0.80 24.57
C GLY A 288 -14.70 0.12 23.51
N GLN A 289 -15.54 0.86 22.77
CA GLN A 289 -16.30 0.31 21.66
C GLN A 289 -15.43 0.13 20.40
N SER A 290 -15.87 -0.72 19.48
CA SER A 290 -15.15 -0.98 18.24
C SER A 290 -16.06 -1.26 17.05
N VAL A 291 -15.58 -0.98 15.85
CA VAL A 291 -16.18 -1.45 14.59
C VAL A 291 -15.27 -2.46 13.90
N ILE A 292 -15.87 -3.38 13.15
CA ILE A 292 -15.16 -4.33 12.29
C ILE A 292 -15.35 -3.89 10.85
N LEU A 293 -14.24 -3.78 10.13
CA LEU A 293 -14.19 -3.42 8.72
C LEU A 293 -13.52 -4.54 7.94
N ARG A 294 -14.07 -4.84 6.78
CA ARG A 294 -13.66 -5.93 5.90
C ARG A 294 -13.57 -5.42 4.47
N TYR A 295 -12.41 -5.57 3.86
CA TYR A 295 -12.16 -5.15 2.49
C TYR A 295 -11.39 -6.24 1.75
N LEU A 296 -11.72 -6.45 0.47
CA LEU A 296 -10.92 -7.29 -0.40
C LEU A 296 -10.32 -6.43 -1.50
N VAL A 297 -9.01 -6.54 -1.68
CA VAL A 297 -8.36 -6.02 -2.89
C VAL A 297 -8.07 -7.19 -3.82
N VAL A 298 -8.42 -7.05 -5.09
CA VAL A 298 -8.19 -8.08 -6.11
C VAL A 298 -7.30 -7.50 -7.19
N ALA A 299 -6.13 -8.09 -7.39
CA ALA A 299 -5.29 -7.83 -8.54
C ALA A 299 -5.62 -8.88 -9.62
N HIS A 300 -5.97 -8.44 -10.82
CA HIS A 300 -6.51 -9.33 -11.85
C HIS A 300 -5.94 -9.06 -13.23
N ALA A 301 -5.82 -10.11 -14.03
CA ALA A 301 -5.64 -10.03 -15.47
C ALA A 301 -6.97 -9.70 -16.17
N GLY A 302 -6.90 -9.05 -17.33
CA GLY A 302 -8.07 -8.72 -18.15
C GLY A 302 -8.96 -7.63 -17.56
N ALA A 303 -10.06 -7.37 -18.27
CA ALA A 303 -11.12 -6.48 -17.80
C ALA A 303 -11.89 -7.10 -16.61
N PRO A 304 -12.59 -6.29 -15.79
CA PRO A 304 -13.38 -6.76 -14.65
C PRO A 304 -14.34 -7.93 -14.94
N GLU A 305 -15.00 -7.93 -16.10
CA GLU A 305 -15.89 -9.01 -16.52
C GLU A 305 -15.13 -10.31 -16.81
N GLU A 306 -14.00 -10.21 -17.53
CA GLU A 306 -13.12 -11.35 -17.86
C GLU A 306 -12.50 -11.97 -16.60
N ALA A 307 -12.12 -11.12 -15.64
CA ALA A 307 -11.62 -11.52 -14.33
C ALA A 307 -12.71 -12.12 -13.42
N GLY A 308 -13.99 -11.99 -13.79
CA GLY A 308 -15.11 -12.50 -13.01
C GLY A 308 -15.27 -11.80 -11.66
N LEU A 309 -14.98 -10.50 -11.55
CA LEU A 309 -14.98 -9.78 -10.28
C LEU A 309 -16.30 -9.92 -9.51
N GLN A 310 -17.44 -9.89 -10.21
CA GLN A 310 -18.74 -10.07 -9.55
C GLN A 310 -18.89 -11.45 -8.92
N LYS A 311 -18.43 -12.51 -9.59
CA LYS A 311 -18.47 -13.88 -9.04
C LYS A 311 -17.52 -14.02 -7.83
N LEU A 312 -16.35 -13.39 -7.90
CA LEU A 312 -15.40 -13.34 -6.78
C LEU A 312 -15.99 -12.61 -5.59
N TYR A 313 -16.65 -11.47 -5.79
CA TYR A 313 -17.34 -10.73 -4.74
C TYR A 313 -18.37 -11.61 -4.04
N LEU A 314 -19.27 -12.25 -4.79
CA LEU A 314 -20.31 -13.12 -4.24
C LEU A 314 -19.72 -14.30 -3.45
N SER A 315 -18.62 -14.88 -3.94
CA SER A 315 -17.93 -15.98 -3.26
C SER A 315 -17.28 -15.52 -1.95
N TRP A 316 -16.66 -14.33 -1.96
CA TRP A 316 -16.00 -13.76 -0.79
C TRP A 316 -17.00 -13.42 0.33
N VAL A 317 -18.11 -12.75 0.01
CA VAL A 317 -19.10 -12.36 1.03
C VAL A 317 -19.87 -13.55 1.61
N ALA A 318 -19.97 -14.65 0.87
CA ALA A 318 -20.51 -15.92 1.38
C ALA A 318 -19.54 -16.63 2.34
N GLY A 319 -18.23 -16.40 2.20
CA GLY A 319 -17.17 -17.04 2.98
C GLY A 319 -17.00 -16.54 4.42
N GLY A 320 -17.62 -15.40 4.79
CA GLY A 320 -17.76 -14.97 6.19
C GLY A 320 -17.07 -13.67 6.59
#